data_AF-A0AAC9V4H6-F1
#
_entry.id   AF-A0AAC9V4H6-F1
#
_cell.length_a   1.000
_cell.length_b   1.000
_cell.length_c   1.000
_cell.angle_alpha   90.00
_cell.angle_beta   90.00
_cell.angle_gamma   90.00
#
_symmetry.space_group_name_H-M   'P 1'
#
loop_
_entity.id
_entity.type
_entity.pdbx_description
1 polymer ?
#
loop_
_entity_poly.entity_id
_entity_poly.type
_entity_poly.pdbx_seq_one_letter_code
_entity_poly.pdbx_strand_id
1 'polypeptide(L)'
;MRSSRSASQDKENGSGTEAIPSRSAKTAGGRIQAACPYGLISGPAGLGPADVELRPVLSLKASVTRVSRVERGDTVGYNRDFTASRATMLATLSVGYADGIPRRLSETGGSVLLHGKRAPIVGRISMDQMTVDVTNIEGVRQGDAATLIGRDGAEAITACDMAASSGTIVNEVISRLGPRLKRMYRC
;
A
#
# COMPACT_ATOMS: atom_id res chain seq x y z
N MET A 1 -17.51 -49.95 45.43
CA MET A 1 -16.17 -49.37 45.63
C MET A 1 -15.86 -48.42 44.48
N ARG A 2 -15.54 -47.15 44.80
CA ARG A 2 -14.80 -46.10 44.05
C ARG A 2 -15.19 -45.85 42.57
N SER A 3 -15.80 -44.70 42.23
CA SER A 3 -15.15 -43.38 42.02
C SER A 3 -14.29 -43.41 40.75
N SER A 4 -14.35 -42.56 39.72
CA SER A 4 -14.81 -41.17 39.47
C SER A 4 -14.23 -40.81 38.08
N ARG A 5 -14.67 -39.89 37.22
CA ARG A 5 -15.74 -38.89 37.13
C ARG A 5 -15.68 -38.39 35.67
N SER A 6 -16.80 -38.42 34.95
CA SER A 6 -17.12 -37.46 33.89
C SER A 6 -17.77 -36.24 34.55
N ALA A 7 -17.51 -35.04 34.06
CA ALA A 7 -18.26 -33.85 34.48
C ALA A 7 -18.36 -32.85 33.33
N SER A 8 -19.58 -32.69 32.84
CA SER A 8 -20.06 -31.53 32.10
C SER A 8 -20.83 -30.61 33.06
N GLN A 9 -20.70 -29.30 32.80
CA GLN A 9 -21.66 -28.19 33.03
C GLN A 9 -21.99 -27.65 34.44
N ASP A 10 -21.77 -26.32 34.54
CA ASP A 10 -22.75 -25.25 34.82
C ASP A 10 -22.69 -24.37 36.10
N LYS A 11 -22.71 -23.05 35.80
CA LYS A 11 -23.25 -21.85 36.50
C LYS A 11 -22.58 -21.29 37.77
N GLU A 12 -22.28 -19.98 37.74
CA GLU A 12 -23.13 -18.97 38.38
C GLU A 12 -22.78 -17.52 37.97
N ASN A 13 -23.83 -16.75 37.65
CA ASN A 13 -23.86 -15.30 37.49
C ASN A 13 -24.05 -14.64 38.88
N GLY A 14 -23.41 -13.50 39.12
CA GLY A 14 -23.66 -12.65 40.28
C GLY A 14 -23.51 -11.17 39.92
N SER A 15 -24.66 -10.52 39.68
CA SER A 15 -24.87 -9.10 39.46
C SER A 15 -24.59 -8.26 40.72
N GLY A 16 -23.85 -7.15 40.55
CA GLY A 16 -23.70 -6.10 41.57
C GLY A 16 -23.56 -4.74 40.91
N THR A 17 -24.69 -4.12 40.60
CA THR A 17 -24.84 -2.73 40.19
C THR A 17 -24.69 -1.79 41.39
N GLU A 18 -23.76 -0.85 41.33
CA GLU A 18 -23.90 0.46 42.00
C GLU A 18 -23.66 1.57 40.97
N ALA A 19 -24.53 2.57 41.02
CA ALA A 19 -24.65 3.63 40.03
C ALA A 19 -24.43 5.02 40.65
N ILE A 20 -24.17 5.99 39.75
CA ILE A 20 -24.42 7.46 39.80
C ILE A 20 -23.15 8.34 40.03
N PRO A 21 -22.97 9.54 39.38
CA PRO A 21 -23.88 10.31 38.51
C PRO A 21 -23.37 10.68 37.11
N SER A 22 -24.35 11.14 36.34
CA SER A 22 -24.30 11.84 35.06
C SER A 22 -23.49 13.15 35.07
N ARG A 23 -22.67 13.33 34.03
CA ARG A 23 -22.36 14.65 33.47
C ARG A 23 -22.33 14.56 31.94
N SER A 24 -23.27 15.26 31.31
CA SER A 24 -23.31 15.48 29.87
C SER A 24 -22.00 16.06 29.36
N ALA A 25 -21.38 15.39 28.39
CA ALA A 25 -20.48 16.01 27.43
C ALA A 25 -20.87 15.51 26.03
N LYS A 26 -21.63 16.34 25.31
CA LYS A 26 -21.73 16.27 23.86
C LYS A 26 -20.31 16.39 23.30
N THR A 27 -19.77 15.37 22.64
CA THR A 27 -18.75 15.60 21.61
C THR A 27 -18.81 14.49 20.57
N ALA A 28 -18.71 14.93 19.31
CA ALA A 28 -18.98 14.20 18.09
C ALA A 28 -18.16 12.90 17.94
N GLY A 29 -18.69 11.98 17.13
CA GLY A 29 -18.08 10.71 16.77
C GLY A 29 -16.65 10.88 16.27
N GLY A 30 -15.69 10.66 17.16
CA GLY A 30 -14.27 10.58 16.84
C GLY A 30 -13.94 9.15 16.46
N ARG A 31 -13.76 8.89 15.16
CA ARG A 31 -12.98 7.72 14.72
C ARG A 31 -11.58 7.92 15.30
N ILE A 32 -11.16 7.04 16.19
CA ILE A 32 -9.78 7.00 16.70
C ILE A 32 -8.88 6.75 15.49
N GLN A 33 -8.13 7.78 15.08
CA GLN A 33 -7.16 7.70 13.99
C GLN A 33 -5.86 7.09 14.53
N ALA A 34 -5.46 5.98 13.92
CA ALA A 34 -4.25 5.26 14.30
C ALA A 34 -3.01 6.09 13.94
N ALA A 35 -2.26 6.53 14.95
CA ALA A 35 -0.89 7.00 14.79
C ALA A 35 -0.04 5.86 14.20
N CYS A 36 0.70 6.14 13.13
CA CYS A 36 1.51 5.11 12.46
C CYS A 36 2.86 4.93 13.19
N PRO A 37 3.17 3.74 13.71
CA PRO A 37 4.39 3.49 14.47
C PRO A 37 5.68 3.45 13.60
N TYR A 38 5.58 3.61 12.27
CA TYR A 38 6.71 3.47 11.33
C TYR A 38 7.20 4.79 10.72
N GLY A 39 6.89 5.91 11.36
CA GLY A 39 7.31 7.21 10.87
C GLY A 39 6.51 7.73 9.67
N LEU A 40 5.28 7.25 9.50
CA LEU A 40 4.42 7.58 8.37
C LEU A 40 3.31 8.50 8.86
N ILE A 41 3.42 9.78 8.53
CA ILE A 41 2.37 10.74 8.86
C ILE A 41 1.12 10.36 8.05
N SER A 42 0.02 10.14 8.75
CA SER A 42 -1.30 9.94 8.17
C SER A 42 -2.19 11.05 8.72
N GLY A 43 -2.52 12.06 7.90
CA GLY A 43 -3.54 13.06 8.21
C GLY A 43 -3.18 14.50 7.81
N PRO A 44 -4.18 15.32 7.44
CA PRO A 44 -3.99 16.76 7.25
C PRO A 44 -3.56 17.37 8.59
N ALA A 45 -2.64 18.34 8.51
CA ALA A 45 -1.96 18.93 9.66
C ALA A 45 -2.93 19.33 10.79
N GLY A 46 -2.65 18.80 11.98
CA GLY A 46 -3.20 19.29 13.25
C GLY A 46 -4.02 18.26 14.01
N LEU A 47 -3.43 17.64 15.04
CA LEU A 47 -3.95 17.49 16.42
C LEU A 47 -3.21 16.38 17.22
N GLY A 48 -2.11 16.77 17.90
CA GLY A 48 -1.58 16.21 19.18
C GLY A 48 -0.63 14.99 19.15
N PRO A 49 0.07 14.71 20.27
CA PRO A 49 1.09 15.51 20.97
C PRO A 49 2.53 15.08 20.58
N ALA A 50 3.47 16.03 20.68
CA ALA A 50 4.91 15.94 20.41
C ALA A 50 5.32 16.08 18.93
N ASP A 51 6.12 17.14 18.70
CA ASP A 51 6.93 17.45 17.51
C ASP A 51 7.98 16.37 17.22
N VAL A 52 7.54 15.12 17.00
CA VAL A 52 8.43 14.05 16.57
C VAL A 52 8.46 14.08 15.05
N GLU A 53 9.58 14.56 14.50
CA GLU A 53 9.87 14.48 13.07
C GLU A 53 10.04 13.00 12.68
N LEU A 54 8.93 12.38 12.30
CA LEU A 54 8.88 11.02 11.83
C LEU A 54 9.43 10.93 10.41
N ARG A 55 10.59 10.29 10.26
CA ARG A 55 11.25 10.10 8.96
C ARG A 55 10.88 8.74 8.37
N PRO A 56 10.43 8.67 7.11
CA PRO A 56 10.16 7.41 6.44
C PRO A 56 11.44 6.57 6.32
N VAL A 57 11.40 5.34 6.86
CA VAL A 57 12.54 4.40 6.83
C VAL A 57 12.48 3.37 5.71
N LEU A 58 11.34 3.28 5.01
CA LEU A 58 11.09 2.28 3.97
C LEU A 58 11.17 2.93 2.58
N SER A 59 11.96 2.33 1.69
CA SER A 59 11.85 2.55 0.25
C SER A 59 11.71 1.21 -0.47
N LEU A 60 10.70 1.14 -1.34
CA LEU A 60 10.44 0.00 -2.21
C LEU A 60 10.73 0.41 -3.64
N LYS A 61 11.69 -0.27 -4.26
CA LYS A 61 12.07 -0.05 -5.66
C LYS A 61 12.00 -1.36 -6.44
N ALA A 62 11.63 -1.27 -7.70
CA ALA A 62 11.62 -2.37 -8.65
C ALA A 62 12.44 -1.99 -9.89
N SER A 63 12.88 -2.99 -10.66
CA SER A 63 13.64 -2.75 -11.89
C SER A 63 12.73 -2.84 -13.11
N VAL A 64 12.99 -2.02 -14.11
CA VAL A 64 12.37 -2.13 -15.44
C VAL A 64 12.93 -3.36 -16.15
N THR A 65 12.08 -4.33 -16.46
CA THR A 65 12.46 -5.56 -17.16
C THR A 65 12.38 -5.43 -18.66
N ARG A 66 11.45 -4.62 -19.16
CA ARG A 66 11.23 -4.42 -20.59
C ARG A 66 10.59 -3.07 -20.84
N VAL A 67 10.98 -2.43 -21.93
CA VAL A 67 10.30 -1.25 -22.48
C VAL A 67 9.76 -1.63 -23.85
N SER A 68 8.49 -1.34 -24.10
CA SER A 68 7.81 -1.65 -25.36
C SER A 68 6.96 -0.47 -25.79
N ARG A 69 7.03 -0.13 -27.08
CA ARG A 69 6.12 0.81 -27.71
C ARG A 69 4.90 0.06 -28.21
N VAL A 70 3.72 0.62 -27.95
CA VAL A 70 2.44 0.13 -28.44
C VAL A 70 1.73 1.24 -29.19
N GLU A 71 1.07 0.87 -30.27
CA GLU A 71 0.33 1.82 -31.11
C GLU A 71 -1.12 1.90 -30.66
N ARG A 72 -1.84 2.90 -31.16
CA ARG A 72 -3.26 3.08 -30.84
C ARG A 72 -4.05 1.83 -31.26
N GLY A 73 -4.86 1.30 -30.35
CA GLY A 73 -5.67 0.10 -30.57
C GLY A 73 -5.01 -1.20 -30.12
N ASP A 74 -3.71 -1.18 -29.82
CA ASP A 74 -3.03 -2.34 -29.23
C ASP A 74 -3.54 -2.59 -27.80
N THR A 75 -3.62 -3.86 -27.45
CA THR A 75 -4.04 -4.29 -26.11
C THR A 75 -2.88 -4.89 -25.34
N VAL A 76 -2.79 -4.56 -24.05
CA VAL A 76 -1.67 -4.93 -23.19
C VAL A 76 -2.17 -5.42 -21.84
N GLY A 77 -1.40 -6.34 -21.24
CA GLY A 77 -1.69 -6.90 -19.93
C GLY A 77 -2.51 -8.18 -20.00
N TYR A 78 -2.73 -8.75 -18.82
CA TYR A 78 -3.53 -9.96 -18.66
C TYR A 78 -4.96 -9.70 -19.14
N ASN A 79 -5.56 -10.64 -19.89
CA ASN A 79 -6.91 -10.52 -20.46
C ASN A 79 -7.17 -9.31 -21.39
N ARG A 80 -6.13 -8.61 -21.89
CA ARG A 80 -6.29 -7.42 -22.75
C ARG A 80 -7.05 -6.27 -22.07
N ASP A 81 -6.91 -6.14 -20.75
CA ASP A 81 -7.66 -5.13 -19.98
C ASP A 81 -7.27 -3.69 -20.30
N PHE A 82 -6.08 -3.45 -20.86
CA PHE A 82 -5.66 -2.13 -21.29
C PHE A 82 -5.65 -2.02 -22.81
N THR A 83 -6.36 -1.04 -23.35
CA THR A 83 -6.31 -0.67 -24.77
C THR A 83 -5.66 0.69 -24.91
N ALA A 84 -4.59 0.77 -25.68
CA ALA A 84 -3.88 2.02 -25.92
C ALA A 84 -4.74 2.99 -26.75
N SER A 85 -5.08 4.15 -26.18
CA SER A 85 -5.84 5.20 -26.88
C SER A 85 -4.98 6.03 -27.83
N ARG A 86 -3.66 5.98 -27.66
CA ARG A 86 -2.63 6.69 -28.44
C ARG A 86 -1.38 5.82 -28.55
N ALA A 87 -0.40 6.25 -29.35
CA ALA A 87 0.94 5.68 -29.29
C ALA A 87 1.51 5.89 -27.88
N THR A 88 1.79 4.79 -27.19
CA THR A 88 2.13 4.77 -25.77
C THR A 88 3.40 3.96 -25.57
N MET A 89 4.29 4.46 -24.72
CA MET A 89 5.47 3.71 -24.29
C MET A 89 5.18 3.07 -22.94
N LEU A 90 5.34 1.76 -22.86
CA LEU A 90 5.06 0.97 -21.67
C LEU A 90 6.34 0.38 -21.11
N ALA A 91 6.47 0.42 -19.79
CA ALA A 91 7.53 -0.25 -19.07
C ALA A 91 6.94 -1.37 -18.20
N THR A 92 7.52 -2.56 -18.28
CA THR A 92 7.21 -3.67 -17.39
C THR A 92 8.19 -3.66 -16.23
N LEU A 93 7.68 -3.79 -15.00
CA LEU A 93 8.47 -3.83 -13.77
C LEU A 93 8.51 -5.26 -13.22
N SER A 94 9.65 -5.64 -12.62
CA SER A 94 9.85 -6.93 -11.94
C SER A 94 9.23 -6.98 -10.54
N VAL A 95 7.95 -6.62 -10.43
CA VAL A 95 7.24 -6.65 -9.15
C VAL A 95 5.76 -6.87 -9.39
N GLY A 96 5.15 -7.72 -8.58
CA GLY A 96 3.73 -8.04 -8.69
C GLY A 96 3.06 -8.26 -7.35
N TYR A 97 1.87 -8.86 -7.38
CA TYR A 97 1.10 -9.05 -6.15
C TYR A 97 1.71 -10.11 -5.21
N ALA A 98 2.53 -11.04 -5.73
CA ALA A 98 3.22 -12.02 -4.89
C ALA A 98 4.35 -11.41 -4.06
N ASP A 99 4.81 -10.21 -4.43
CA ASP A 99 5.78 -9.43 -3.65
C ASP A 99 5.10 -8.58 -2.57
N GLY A 100 3.77 -8.53 -2.56
CA GLY A 100 2.96 -7.79 -1.60
C GLY A 100 2.23 -6.57 -2.18
N ILE A 101 2.36 -6.29 -3.48
CA ILE A 101 1.67 -5.15 -4.10
C ILE A 101 0.16 -5.43 -4.22
N PRO A 102 -0.70 -4.55 -3.70
CA PRO A 102 -2.14 -4.71 -3.84
C PRO A 102 -2.59 -4.65 -5.31
N ARG A 103 -3.32 -5.67 -5.79
CA ARG A 103 -3.87 -5.68 -7.16
C ARG A 103 -4.81 -4.51 -7.44
N ARG A 104 -5.54 -4.06 -6.41
CA ARG A 104 -6.44 -2.90 -6.49
C ARG A 104 -5.73 -1.60 -6.88
N LEU A 105 -4.42 -1.51 -6.68
CA LEU A 105 -3.64 -0.32 -7.01
C LEU A 105 -3.72 0.04 -8.50
N SER A 106 -3.85 -0.94 -9.41
CA SER A 106 -4.08 -0.65 -10.83
C SER A 106 -5.50 -0.16 -11.14
N GLU A 107 -6.49 -0.52 -10.32
CA GLU A 107 -7.90 -0.16 -10.55
C GLU A 107 -8.21 1.24 -10.06
N THR A 108 -7.47 1.73 -9.06
CA THR A 108 -7.69 3.03 -8.42
C THR A 108 -6.77 4.13 -8.94
N GLY A 109 -6.00 3.85 -10.00
CA GLY A 109 -5.11 4.84 -10.64
C GLY A 109 -3.79 5.06 -9.89
N GLY A 110 -3.25 4.00 -9.27
CA GLY A 110 -1.92 4.05 -8.65
C GLY A 110 -0.83 4.41 -9.65
N SER A 111 0.27 4.96 -9.13
CA SER A 111 1.43 5.36 -9.92
C SER A 111 2.72 4.89 -9.27
N VAL A 112 3.79 4.87 -10.04
CA VAL A 112 5.17 4.70 -9.58
C VAL A 112 5.98 5.92 -9.97
N LEU A 113 7.14 6.13 -9.35
CA LEU A 113 8.08 7.15 -9.78
C LEU A 113 9.18 6.54 -10.64
N LEU A 114 9.50 7.20 -11.74
CA LEU A 114 10.59 6.80 -12.62
C LEU A 114 11.20 8.06 -13.24
N HIS A 115 12.53 8.21 -13.13
CA HIS A 115 13.26 9.42 -13.53
C HIS A 115 12.65 10.71 -12.95
N GLY A 116 12.22 10.67 -11.69
CA GLY A 116 11.64 11.80 -10.98
C GLY A 116 10.22 12.20 -11.44
N LYS A 117 9.56 11.38 -12.26
CA LYS A 117 8.20 11.63 -12.77
C LYS A 117 7.26 10.50 -12.37
N ARG A 118 5.96 10.81 -12.25
CA ARG A 118 4.91 9.82 -12.02
C ARG A 118 4.55 9.08 -13.30
N ALA A 119 4.64 7.75 -13.26
CA ALA A 119 4.18 6.83 -14.28
C ALA A 119 2.94 6.08 -13.76
N PRO A 120 1.75 6.26 -14.36
CA PRO A 120 0.56 5.55 -13.92
C PRO A 120 0.65 4.06 -14.25
N ILE A 121 0.10 3.23 -13.37
CA ILE A 121 -0.01 1.78 -13.56
C ILE A 121 -1.11 1.51 -14.58
N VAL A 122 -0.82 0.67 -15.57
CA VAL A 122 -1.75 0.31 -16.63
C VAL A 122 -1.96 -1.20 -16.71
N GLY A 123 -3.21 -1.60 -16.95
CA GLY A 123 -3.61 -3.00 -16.94
C GLY A 123 -3.57 -3.62 -15.54
N ARG A 124 -3.91 -4.91 -15.44
CA ARG A 124 -3.89 -5.63 -14.17
C ARG A 124 -2.46 -5.97 -13.72
N ILE A 125 -2.25 -5.91 -12.41
CA ILE A 125 -1.03 -6.41 -11.77
C ILE A 125 -1.05 -7.95 -11.78
N SER A 126 0.00 -8.55 -12.34
CA SER A 126 0.25 -9.99 -12.40
C SER A 126 1.02 -10.47 -11.15
N MET A 127 1.29 -11.78 -11.08
CA MET A 127 1.97 -12.38 -9.93
C MET A 127 3.32 -11.73 -9.65
N ASP A 128 4.14 -11.56 -10.68
CA ASP A 128 5.53 -11.10 -10.57
C ASP A 128 5.82 -9.84 -11.41
N GLN A 129 4.80 -9.26 -12.04
CA GLN A 129 4.95 -8.16 -12.98
C GLN A 129 3.81 -7.14 -12.89
N MET A 130 4.15 -5.89 -13.16
CA MET A 130 3.20 -4.80 -13.41
C MET A 130 3.67 -3.98 -14.60
N THR A 131 2.72 -3.32 -15.27
CA THR A 131 3.00 -2.45 -16.41
C THR A 131 2.66 -1.01 -16.05
N VAL A 132 3.50 -0.08 -16.49
CA VAL A 132 3.33 1.36 -16.25
C VAL A 132 3.47 2.13 -17.55
N ASP A 133 2.70 3.20 -17.69
CA ASP A 133 2.79 4.12 -18.84
C ASP A 133 3.91 5.13 -18.59
N VAL A 134 4.92 5.09 -19.47
CA VAL A 134 6.09 5.96 -19.45
C VAL A 134 6.16 6.88 -20.66
N THR A 135 5.03 7.08 -21.37
CA THR A 135 4.98 7.90 -22.60
C THR A 135 5.51 9.32 -22.41
N ASN A 136 5.30 9.91 -21.24
CA ASN A 136 5.74 11.28 -20.93
C ASN A 136 7.12 11.34 -20.21
N ILE A 137 7.80 10.19 -20.10
CA ILE A 137 9.08 10.03 -19.42
C ILE A 137 10.11 9.58 -20.46
N GLU A 138 11.05 10.47 -20.77
CA GLU A 138 12.08 10.17 -21.74
C GLU A 138 13.22 9.36 -21.12
N GLY A 139 13.93 8.60 -21.95
CA GLY A 139 15.14 7.89 -21.53
C GLY A 139 14.92 6.62 -20.71
N VAL A 140 13.69 6.14 -20.56
CA VAL A 140 13.39 4.89 -19.85
C VAL A 140 14.00 3.69 -20.58
N ARG A 141 14.78 2.90 -19.85
CA ARG A 141 15.48 1.72 -20.37
C ARG A 141 15.33 0.54 -19.43
N GLN A 142 15.60 -0.64 -19.97
CA GLN A 142 15.73 -1.85 -19.16
C GLN A 142 16.84 -1.66 -18.11
N GLY A 143 16.57 -2.08 -16.87
CA GLY A 143 17.46 -1.91 -15.73
C GLY A 143 17.22 -0.65 -14.91
N ASP A 144 16.41 0.31 -15.39
CA ASP A 144 16.07 1.50 -14.62
C ASP A 144 15.30 1.15 -13.34
N ALA A 145 15.50 1.97 -12.29
CA ALA A 145 14.84 1.78 -11.01
C ALA A 145 13.53 2.58 -10.95
N ALA A 146 12.42 1.86 -10.80
CA ALA A 146 11.11 2.43 -10.49
C ALA A 146 10.91 2.46 -8.96
N THR A 147 10.47 3.59 -8.41
CA THR A 147 10.19 3.73 -6.96
C THR A 147 8.69 3.61 -6.71
N LEU A 148 8.29 2.58 -5.98
CA LEU A 148 6.90 2.32 -5.58
C LEU A 148 6.58 2.97 -4.23
N ILE A 149 7.55 2.98 -3.32
CA ILE A 149 7.48 3.67 -2.03
C ILE A 149 8.82 4.37 -1.81
N GLY A 150 8.80 5.65 -1.46
CA GLY A 150 9.98 6.47 -1.24
C GLY A 150 9.97 7.72 -2.11
N ARG A 151 11.15 8.28 -2.35
CA ARG A 151 11.36 9.50 -3.11
C ARG A 151 12.17 9.24 -4.36
N ASP A 152 11.83 9.96 -5.42
CA ASP A 152 12.60 10.06 -6.66
C ASP A 152 12.53 11.50 -7.16
N GLY A 153 13.67 12.19 -7.17
CA GLY A 153 13.73 13.64 -7.41
C GLY A 153 12.89 14.44 -6.40
N ALA A 154 12.01 15.31 -6.91
CA ALA A 154 11.11 16.12 -6.10
C ALA A 154 9.81 15.40 -5.71
N GLU A 155 9.53 14.24 -6.32
CA GLU A 155 8.30 13.48 -6.10
C GLU A 155 8.50 12.43 -5.01
N ALA A 156 7.40 12.14 -4.30
CA ALA A 156 7.36 11.11 -3.27
C ALA A 156 6.08 10.28 -3.38
N ILE A 157 6.20 8.99 -3.13
CA ILE A 157 5.07 8.09 -2.92
C ILE A 157 5.27 7.45 -1.54
N THR A 158 4.35 7.71 -0.63
CA THR A 158 4.40 7.15 0.72
C THR A 158 3.60 5.85 0.79
N ALA A 159 3.85 5.05 1.83
CA ALA A 159 3.01 3.89 2.11
C ALA A 159 1.57 4.29 2.47
N CYS A 160 1.36 5.51 2.98
CA CYS A 160 0.02 6.09 3.20
C CYS A 160 -0.72 6.28 1.88
N ASP A 161 -0.04 6.82 0.86
CA ASP A 161 -0.63 7.01 -0.47
C ASP A 161 -1.05 5.65 -1.08
N MET A 162 -0.16 4.65 -0.97
CA MET A 162 -0.47 3.30 -1.45
C MET A 162 -1.65 2.66 -0.70
N ALA A 163 -1.72 2.86 0.62
CA ALA A 163 -2.83 2.36 1.44
C ALA A 163 -4.15 3.05 1.07
N ALA A 164 -4.13 4.37 0.90
CA ALA A 164 -5.29 5.16 0.48
C ALA A 164 -5.80 4.72 -0.90
N SER A 165 -4.90 4.58 -1.89
CA SER A 165 -5.27 4.06 -3.22
C SER A 165 -5.77 2.62 -3.16
N SER A 166 -5.25 1.78 -2.25
CA SER A 166 -5.68 0.38 -2.14
C SER A 166 -6.94 0.20 -1.28
N GLY A 167 -7.41 1.24 -0.59
CA GLY A 167 -8.52 1.15 0.36
C GLY A 167 -8.18 0.31 1.60
N THR A 168 -6.91 0.28 2.00
CA THR A 168 -6.40 -0.50 3.14
C THR A 168 -5.70 0.42 4.15
N ILE A 169 -5.13 -0.17 5.20
CA ILE A 169 -4.29 0.55 6.16
C ILE A 169 -2.80 0.34 5.89
N VAL A 170 -1.97 1.27 6.34
CA VAL A 170 -0.52 1.25 6.16
C VAL A 170 0.12 -0.05 6.66
N ASN A 171 -0.29 -0.53 7.84
CA ASN A 171 0.23 -1.78 8.41
C ASN A 171 0.00 -2.98 7.48
N GLU A 172 -1.11 -2.98 6.75
CA GLU A 172 -1.41 -4.03 5.78
C GLU A 172 -0.50 -3.95 4.57
N VAL A 173 -0.23 -2.74 4.05
CA VAL A 173 0.73 -2.53 2.95
C VAL A 173 2.12 -3.02 3.34
N ILE A 174 2.61 -2.65 4.52
CA ILE A 174 3.96 -3.02 4.97
C ILE A 174 4.05 -4.51 5.31
N SER A 175 3.05 -5.07 6.00
CA SER A 175 3.07 -6.47 6.43
C SER A 175 2.91 -7.46 5.26
N ARG A 176 2.35 -7.01 4.13
CA ARG A 176 2.25 -7.81 2.90
C ARG A 176 3.58 -7.96 2.16
N LEU A 177 4.59 -7.14 2.46
CA LEU A 177 5.89 -7.20 1.80
C LEU A 177 6.60 -8.52 2.14
N GLY A 178 6.56 -9.44 1.18
CA GLY A 178 6.95 -10.83 1.37
C GLY A 178 8.47 -11.07 1.35
N PRO A 179 8.89 -12.33 1.58
CA PRO A 179 10.29 -12.73 1.61
C PRO A 179 10.97 -12.71 0.22
N ARG A 180 10.20 -12.62 -0.87
CA ARG A 180 10.72 -12.51 -2.25
C ARG A 180 11.49 -11.20 -2.47
N LEU A 181 11.18 -10.17 -1.68
CA LEU A 181 11.83 -8.88 -1.77
C LEU A 181 13.21 -8.92 -1.10
N LYS A 182 14.24 -8.56 -1.86
CA LYS A 182 15.59 -8.36 -1.33
C LYS A 182 15.61 -7.13 -0.41
N ARG A 183 15.82 -7.36 0.88
CA ARG A 183 15.96 -6.28 1.87
C ARG A 183 17.40 -5.77 1.89
N MET A 184 17.56 -4.46 1.73
CA MET A 184 18.86 -3.79 1.82
C MET A 184 18.78 -2.76 2.93
N TYR A 185 19.70 -2.84 3.89
CA TYR A 185 19.79 -1.90 4.99
C TYR A 185 20.93 -0.92 4.68
N ARG A 186 20.64 0.38 4.79
CA ARG A 186 21.65 1.43 4.69
C ARG A 186 21.87 1.97 6.11
N CYS A 187 23.11 1.88 6.58
CA CYS A 187 23.54 2.49 7.83
C CYS A 187 23.96 3.94 7.59
#